data_AF-A0A434LRN1-F1
#
_entry.id   AF-A0A434LRN1-F1
#
_cell.length_a   1.000
_cell.length_b   1.000
_cell.length_c   1.000
_cell.angle_alpha   90.00
_cell.angle_beta   90.00
_cell.angle_gamma   90.00
#
_symmetry.space_group_name_H-M   'P 1'
#
loop_
_entity.id
_entity.type
_entity.pdbx_description
1 polymer ?
#
loop_
_entity_poly.entity_id
_entity_poly.type
_entity_poly.pdbx_seq_one_letter_code
_entity_poly.pdbx_strand_id
1 'polypeptide(L)'
;MPLSRTLKLAFRFSLREMRGGLSGFLIFLACIALGVAAIGGVNSVARAITAGVANEGQSLLGGDLRFQLNQRAATQAEHFFLNGLGTVSHSANMRSMARLEDGSDQALVEAKAVDGGYPLYGALVTEPALSKQELFGEKSGVFGAAAPDLLFERLNLAIGDRLKLGSAIFELRAR
;
A
#
# COMPACT_ATOMS: atom_id res chain seq x y z
N MET A 1 17.70 25.06 -58.12
CA MET A 1 17.87 23.59 -58.14
C MET A 1 17.82 23.09 -56.70
N PRO A 2 16.95 22.13 -56.40
CA PRO A 2 16.12 22.23 -55.21
C PRO A 2 16.90 21.68 -54.02
N LEU A 3 16.92 22.44 -52.92
CA LEU A 3 17.47 22.03 -51.63
C LEU A 3 17.01 20.60 -51.26
N SER A 4 15.77 20.25 -51.63
CA SER A 4 15.20 18.90 -51.52
C SER A 4 15.98 17.80 -52.27
N ARG A 5 16.49 18.05 -53.49
CA ARG A 5 17.37 17.08 -54.18
C ARG A 5 18.70 16.95 -53.47
N THR A 6 19.30 18.05 -53.03
CA THR A 6 20.59 18.04 -52.33
C THR A 6 20.48 17.32 -50.98
N LEU A 7 19.43 17.59 -50.20
CA LEU A 7 19.12 16.87 -48.96
C LEU A 7 18.86 15.36 -49.21
N LYS A 8 18.11 15.02 -50.26
CA LYS A 8 17.88 13.62 -50.66
C LYS A 8 19.17 12.92 -51.06
N LEU A 9 20.07 13.60 -51.77
CA LEU A 9 21.37 13.05 -52.14
C LEU A 9 22.30 12.91 -50.94
N ALA A 10 22.38 13.92 -50.08
CA ALA A 10 23.18 13.90 -48.86
C ALA A 10 22.73 12.74 -47.94
N PHE A 11 21.43 12.59 -47.69
CA PHE A 11 20.90 11.50 -46.88
C PHE A 11 21.19 10.11 -47.49
N ARG A 12 21.06 9.98 -48.83
CA ARG A 12 21.41 8.73 -49.54
C ARG A 12 22.89 8.39 -49.44
N PHE A 13 23.78 9.38 -49.57
CA PHE A 13 25.22 9.16 -49.42
C PHE A 13 25.58 8.79 -47.97
N SER A 14 25.06 9.52 -46.98
CA SER A 14 25.29 9.22 -45.56
C SER A 14 24.82 7.81 -45.18
N LEU A 15 23.62 7.39 -45.60
CA LEU A 15 23.11 6.03 -45.35
C LEU A 15 23.96 4.94 -46.01
N ARG A 16 24.54 5.21 -47.18
CA ARG A 16 25.35 4.23 -47.91
C ARG A 16 26.73 4.09 -47.30
N GLU A 17 27.33 5.19 -46.84
CA GLU A 17 28.60 5.19 -46.10
C GLU A 17 28.45 4.49 -44.73
N MET A 18 27.32 4.71 -44.03
CA MET A 18 27.03 4.04 -42.76
C MET A 18 27.08 2.50 -42.88
N ARG A 19 26.66 1.91 -44.01
CA ARG A 19 26.69 0.44 -44.23
C ARG A 19 28.09 -0.19 -44.09
N GLY A 20 29.18 0.56 -44.29
CA GLY A 20 30.55 0.04 -44.24
C GLY A 20 31.14 -0.09 -42.83
N GLY A 21 30.57 0.58 -41.82
CA GLY A 21 31.09 0.63 -40.43
C GLY A 21 30.03 0.41 -39.35
N LEU A 22 28.86 -0.12 -39.72
CA LEU A 22 27.65 -0.11 -38.91
C LEU A 22 27.74 -0.98 -37.63
N SER A 23 28.53 -2.06 -37.63
CA SER A 23 28.56 -3.00 -36.49
C SER A 23 29.10 -2.37 -35.19
N GLY A 24 30.15 -1.54 -35.28
CA GLY A 24 30.69 -0.81 -34.13
C GLY A 24 29.82 0.38 -33.72
N PHE A 25 29.22 1.07 -34.69
CA PHE A 25 28.33 2.20 -34.45
C PHE A 25 27.00 1.79 -33.78
N LEU A 26 26.53 0.56 -34.03
CA LEU A 26 25.34 0.01 -33.37
C LEU A 26 25.49 -0.09 -31.85
N ILE A 27 26.68 -0.41 -31.34
CA ILE A 27 26.93 -0.48 -29.89
C ILE A 27 26.77 0.91 -29.27
N PHE A 28 27.36 1.93 -29.89
CA PHE A 28 27.22 3.32 -29.45
C PHE A 28 25.76 3.78 -29.44
N LEU A 29 25.02 3.50 -30.52
CA LEU A 29 23.61 3.83 -30.61
C LEU A 29 22.76 3.07 -29.58
N ALA A 30 23.06 1.79 -29.34
CA ALA A 30 22.39 0.98 -28.34
C ALA A 30 22.62 1.53 -26.92
N CYS A 31 23.85 1.96 -26.60
CA CYS A 31 24.15 2.60 -25.32
C CYS A 31 23.37 3.92 -25.13
N ILE A 32 23.27 4.76 -26.18
CA ILE A 32 22.46 5.98 -26.12
C ILE A 32 20.98 5.64 -25.94
N ALA A 33 20.46 4.72 -26.74
CA ALA A 33 19.07 4.29 -26.66
C ALA A 33 18.74 3.73 -25.27
N LEU A 34 19.63 2.92 -24.71
CA LEU A 34 19.51 2.37 -23.36
C LEU A 34 19.57 3.46 -22.30
N GLY A 35 20.47 4.44 -22.42
CA GLY A 35 20.55 5.58 -21.49
C GLY A 35 19.28 6.43 -21.49
N VAL A 36 18.78 6.79 -22.68
CA VAL A 36 17.53 7.56 -22.82
C VAL A 36 16.33 6.75 -22.33
N ALA A 37 16.26 5.45 -22.67
CA ALA A 37 15.21 4.55 -22.21
C ALA A 37 15.22 4.38 -20.67
N ALA A 38 16.39 4.29 -20.06
CA ALA A 38 16.52 4.20 -18.61
C ALA A 38 16.01 5.48 -17.93
N ILE A 39 16.43 6.66 -18.40
CA ILE A 39 15.99 7.95 -17.83
C ILE A 39 14.49 8.16 -18.03
N GLY A 40 13.98 7.88 -19.23
CA GLY A 40 12.55 7.99 -19.53
C GLY A 40 11.71 6.98 -18.75
N GLY A 41 12.19 5.75 -18.64
CA GLY A 41 11.54 4.66 -17.91
C GLY A 41 11.39 4.95 -16.43
N VAL A 42 12.49 5.32 -15.75
CA VAL A 42 12.46 5.67 -14.32
C VAL A 42 11.52 6.84 -14.06
N ASN A 43 11.57 7.90 -14.88
CA ASN A 43 10.66 9.04 -14.73
C ASN A 43 9.20 8.67 -14.95
N SER A 44 8.92 7.80 -15.94
CA SER A 44 7.57 7.31 -16.21
C SER A 44 7.02 6.53 -15.02
N VAL A 45 7.81 5.59 -14.49
CA VAL A 45 7.44 4.80 -13.31
C VAL A 45 7.23 5.69 -12.09
N ALA A 46 8.14 6.64 -11.82
CA ALA A 46 8.00 7.57 -10.72
C ALA A 46 6.70 8.37 -10.82
N ARG A 47 6.37 8.91 -12.00
CA ARG A 47 5.12 9.65 -12.22
C ARG A 47 3.88 8.77 -12.07
N ALA A 48 3.92 7.54 -12.57
CA ALA A 48 2.82 6.60 -12.43
C ALA A 48 2.55 6.30 -10.94
N ILE A 49 3.60 6.09 -10.14
CA ILE A 49 3.48 5.88 -8.70
C ILE A 49 2.91 7.13 -8.02
N THR A 50 3.46 8.32 -8.28
CA THR A 50 2.98 9.56 -7.65
C THR A 50 1.52 9.84 -8.02
N ALA A 51 1.13 9.65 -9.28
CA ALA A 51 -0.24 9.83 -9.72
C ALA A 51 -1.19 8.79 -9.09
N GLY A 52 -0.75 7.53 -9.00
CA GLY A 52 -1.50 6.48 -8.30
C GLY A 52 -1.74 6.81 -6.84
N VAL A 53 -0.70 7.24 -6.10
CA VAL A 53 -0.82 7.67 -4.70
C VAL A 53 -1.71 8.90 -4.55
N ALA A 54 -1.65 9.86 -5.47
CA ALA A 54 -2.49 11.05 -5.43
C ALA A 54 -3.97 10.72 -5.66
N ASN A 55 -4.27 9.81 -6.59
CA ASN A 55 -5.63 9.39 -6.91
C ASN A 55 -6.25 8.49 -5.83
N GLU A 56 -5.44 7.60 -5.25
CA GLU A 56 -5.89 6.65 -4.20
C GLU A 56 -5.61 7.16 -2.78
N GLY A 57 -5.12 8.39 -2.62
CA GLY A 57 -4.63 8.91 -1.34
C GLY A 57 -5.67 8.87 -0.22
N GLN A 58 -6.92 9.23 -0.51
CA GLN A 58 -8.02 9.18 0.45
C GLN A 58 -8.37 7.74 0.86
N SER A 59 -8.36 6.82 -0.10
CA SER A 59 -8.63 5.39 0.13
C SER A 59 -7.51 4.73 0.95
N LEU A 60 -6.25 5.02 0.60
CA LEU A 60 -5.07 4.57 1.34
C LEU A 60 -4.99 5.14 2.76
N LEU A 61 -5.39 6.40 2.96
CA LEU A 61 -5.44 7.04 4.28
C LEU A 61 -6.66 6.60 5.09
N GLY A 62 -7.76 6.25 4.42
CA GLY A 62 -9.08 5.99 5.01
C GLY A 62 -9.79 7.25 5.50
N GLY A 63 -9.44 8.43 4.97
CA GLY A 63 -9.83 9.75 5.46
C GLY A 63 -9.28 10.90 4.61
N ASP A 64 -9.77 12.12 4.82
CA ASP A 64 -9.20 13.34 4.22
C ASP A 64 -7.94 13.82 4.96
N LEU A 65 -7.98 13.75 6.29
CA LEU A 65 -6.92 14.18 7.19
C LEU A 65 -6.69 13.11 8.26
N ARG A 66 -5.43 12.85 8.60
CA ARG A 66 -5.05 11.95 9.70
C ARG A 66 -4.23 12.71 10.73
N PHE A 67 -4.75 12.78 11.94
CA PHE A 67 -4.02 13.25 13.11
C PHE A 67 -3.51 12.06 13.89
N GLN A 68 -2.19 12.02 14.15
CA GLN A 68 -1.57 10.95 14.93
C GLN A 68 -0.95 11.52 16.20
N LEU A 69 -1.35 10.95 17.33
CA LEU A 69 -0.75 11.21 18.63
C LEU A 69 0.02 9.98 19.08
N ASN A 70 1.28 10.18 19.45
CA ASN A 70 2.13 9.08 19.89
C ASN A 70 2.06 8.98 21.43
N GLN A 71 1.83 7.76 21.93
CA GLN A 71 1.88 7.43 23.37
C GLN A 71 0.90 8.24 24.25
N ARG A 72 -0.15 8.83 23.67
CA ARG A 72 -1.21 9.51 24.42
C ARG A 72 -2.52 9.50 23.64
N ALA A 73 -3.63 9.58 24.37
CA ALA A 73 -4.93 9.89 23.78
C ALA A 73 -5.07 11.39 23.51
N ALA A 74 -6.02 11.75 22.65
CA ALA A 74 -6.41 13.14 22.49
C ALA A 74 -7.14 13.62 23.76
N THR A 75 -6.84 14.84 24.17
CA THR A 75 -7.55 15.52 25.25
C THR A 75 -8.96 15.89 24.81
N GLN A 76 -9.84 16.20 25.76
CA GLN A 76 -11.22 16.59 25.44
C GLN A 76 -11.28 17.85 24.56
N ALA A 77 -10.38 18.82 24.77
CA ALA A 77 -10.27 20.02 23.95
C ALA A 77 -9.84 19.70 22.50
N GLU A 78 -8.85 18.81 22.33
CA GLU A 78 -8.41 18.34 21.01
C GLU A 78 -9.52 17.57 20.30
N HIS A 79 -10.25 16.70 21.00
CA HIS A 79 -11.41 16.00 20.45
C HIS A 79 -12.51 16.96 19.99
N PHE A 80 -12.81 18.00 20.76
CA PHE A 80 -13.78 19.01 20.37
C PHE A 80 -13.35 19.77 19.11
N PHE A 81 -12.09 20.17 19.04
CA PHE A 81 -11.52 20.81 17.84
C PHE A 81 -11.63 19.91 16.60
N LEU A 82 -11.25 18.63 16.74
CA LEU A 82 -11.32 17.67 15.63
C LEU A 82 -12.76 17.43 15.15
N ASN A 83 -13.71 17.28 16.08
CA ASN A 83 -15.13 17.15 15.73
C ASN A 83 -15.68 18.42 15.06
N GLY A 84 -15.08 19.59 15.29
CA GLY A 84 -15.41 20.83 14.59
C GLY A 84 -14.98 20.84 13.12
N LEU A 85 -14.09 19.94 12.69
CA LEU A 85 -13.61 19.86 11.30
C LEU A 85 -14.47 18.94 10.42
N GLY A 86 -15.32 18.10 10.99
CA GLY A 86 -16.20 17.19 10.24
C GLY A 86 -16.40 15.83 10.92
N THR A 87 -16.66 14.80 10.11
CA THR A 87 -16.83 13.43 10.61
C THR A 87 -15.48 12.86 11.04
N VAL A 88 -15.36 12.49 12.31
CA VAL A 88 -14.13 11.95 12.89
C VAL A 88 -14.31 10.45 13.14
N SER A 89 -13.35 9.65 12.66
CA SER A 89 -13.18 8.26 13.07
C SER A 89 -11.94 8.16 13.95
N HIS A 90 -12.08 7.45 15.07
CA HIS A 90 -11.01 7.17 16.01
C HIS A 90 -10.45 5.76 15.79
N SER A 91 -9.12 5.67 15.83
CA SER A 91 -8.40 4.40 15.83
C SER A 91 -7.22 4.46 16.79
N ALA A 92 -6.90 3.33 17.42
CA ALA A 92 -5.72 3.18 18.26
C ALA A 92 -4.84 2.05 17.71
N ASN A 93 -3.55 2.33 17.54
CA ASN A 93 -2.57 1.35 17.08
C ASN A 93 -1.62 0.98 18.20
N MET A 94 -1.32 -0.31 18.33
CA MET A 94 -0.29 -0.80 19.23
C MET A 94 0.51 -1.92 18.57
N ARG A 95 1.82 -1.96 18.82
CA ARG A 95 2.66 -3.10 18.44
C ARG A 95 2.74 -4.07 19.60
N SER A 96 2.50 -5.35 19.35
CA SER A 96 2.48 -6.39 20.37
C SER A 96 2.86 -7.74 19.79
N MET A 97 3.10 -8.72 20.68
CA MET A 97 3.32 -10.11 20.29
C MET A 97 1.98 -10.85 20.27
N ALA A 98 1.57 -11.25 19.08
CA ALA A 98 0.54 -12.25 18.83
C ALA A 98 1.11 -13.62 19.16
N ARG A 99 0.44 -14.43 19.97
CA ARG A 99 0.89 -15.79 20.31
C ARG A 99 -0.26 -16.76 20.23
N LEU A 100 0.04 -17.99 19.83
CA LEU A 100 -0.89 -19.11 19.98
C LEU A 100 -1.24 -19.30 21.47
N GLU A 101 -2.44 -19.79 21.76
CA GLU A 101 -2.89 -20.00 23.15
C GLU A 101 -2.01 -21.00 23.91
N ASP A 102 -1.45 -21.98 23.20
CA ASP A 102 -0.50 -22.96 23.73
C ASP A 102 0.93 -22.40 23.90
N GLY A 103 1.19 -21.18 23.41
CA GLY A 103 2.49 -20.52 23.45
C GLY A 103 3.56 -21.14 22.55
N SER A 104 3.21 -22.05 21.64
CA SER A 104 4.16 -22.77 20.77
C SER A 104 4.80 -21.87 19.71
N ASP A 105 4.06 -20.87 19.20
CA ASP A 105 4.54 -19.89 18.23
C ASP A 105 4.00 -18.48 18.52
N GLN A 106 4.76 -17.47 18.11
CA GLN A 106 4.50 -16.05 18.35
C GLN A 106 5.05 -15.12 17.27
N ALA A 107 4.24 -14.17 16.81
CA ALA A 107 4.59 -13.18 15.79
C ALA A 107 4.54 -11.76 16.35
N LEU A 108 5.43 -10.89 15.87
CA LEU A 108 5.28 -9.46 16.11
C LEU A 108 4.20 -8.91 15.16
N VAL A 109 3.18 -8.27 15.72
CA VAL A 109 2.05 -7.71 14.97
C VAL A 109 1.78 -6.27 15.39
N GLU A 110 1.11 -5.51 14.51
CA GLU A 110 0.51 -4.23 14.84
C GLU A 110 -1.01 -4.41 14.90
N ALA A 111 -1.57 -4.28 16.11
CA ALA A 111 -3.00 -4.33 16.32
C ALA A 111 -3.58 -2.93 16.15
N LYS A 112 -4.64 -2.83 15.35
CA LYS A 112 -5.39 -1.60 15.12
C LYS A 112 -6.80 -1.79 15.65
N ALA A 113 -7.13 -1.09 16.72
CA ALA A 113 -8.49 -0.94 17.20
C ALA A 113 -9.15 0.20 16.43
N VAL A 114 -10.36 -0.04 15.93
CA VAL A 114 -11.10 0.90 15.09
C VAL A 114 -12.50 1.11 15.65
N ASP A 115 -13.04 2.31 15.45
CA ASP A 115 -14.42 2.61 15.80
C ASP A 115 -15.42 2.27 14.69
N GLY A 116 -16.70 2.58 14.93
CA GLY A 116 -17.76 2.36 13.95
C GLY A 116 -17.63 3.19 12.67
N GLY A 117 -16.90 4.32 12.71
CA GLY A 117 -16.68 5.21 11.57
C GLY A 117 -15.58 4.74 10.62
N TYR A 118 -14.77 3.76 11.00
CA TYR A 118 -13.64 3.30 10.19
C TYR A 118 -14.03 2.30 9.09
N PRO A 119 -13.49 2.40 7.86
CA PRO A 119 -12.79 3.58 7.31
C PRO A 119 -13.81 4.65 6.86
N LEU A 120 -13.41 5.92 6.83
CA LEU A 120 -14.27 7.01 6.33
C LEU A 120 -14.36 7.00 4.79
N TYR A 121 -13.28 6.60 4.12
CA TYR A 121 -13.21 6.37 2.68
C TYR A 121 -12.76 4.95 2.38
N GLY A 122 -13.30 4.37 1.32
CA GLY A 122 -13.09 2.97 0.96
C GLY A 122 -13.99 2.03 1.77
N ALA A 123 -13.61 0.76 1.84
CA ALA A 123 -14.33 -0.26 2.58
C ALA A 123 -13.37 -1.25 3.25
N LEU A 124 -13.70 -1.66 4.47
CA LEU A 124 -13.07 -2.83 5.09
C LEU A 124 -13.71 -4.08 4.47
N VAL A 125 -13.00 -4.67 3.50
CA VAL A 125 -13.39 -5.94 2.88
C VAL A 125 -12.65 -7.05 3.59
N THR A 126 -13.39 -8.08 3.99
CA THR A 126 -12.83 -9.27 4.65
C THR A 126 -13.42 -10.53 4.04
N GLU A 127 -12.72 -11.65 4.18
CA GLU A 127 -13.24 -12.98 3.84
C GLU A 127 -13.28 -13.87 5.09
N PRO A 128 -14.46 -14.37 5.51
CA PRO A 128 -15.80 -14.07 5.00
C PRO A 128 -16.21 -12.59 5.17
N ALA A 129 -17.13 -12.14 4.33
CA ALA A 129 -17.72 -10.80 4.44
C ALA A 129 -18.67 -10.76 5.65
N LEU A 130 -18.18 -10.23 6.77
CA LEU A 130 -18.92 -10.13 8.03
C LEU A 130 -19.27 -8.67 8.32
N SER A 131 -20.38 -8.44 9.03
CA SER A 131 -20.66 -7.11 9.57
C SER A 131 -19.62 -6.74 10.64
N LYS A 132 -19.41 -5.44 10.90
CA LYS A 132 -18.45 -4.99 11.94
C LYS A 132 -18.77 -5.58 13.32
N GLN A 133 -20.06 -5.74 13.63
CA GLN A 133 -20.48 -6.33 14.91
C GLN A 133 -20.16 -7.83 14.98
N GLU A 134 -20.29 -8.56 13.89
CA GLU A 134 -19.90 -9.97 13.85
C GLU A 134 -18.38 -10.14 13.86
N LEU A 135 -17.67 -9.22 13.20
CA LEU A 135 -16.23 -9.26 13.04
C LEU A 135 -15.49 -8.89 14.34
N PHE A 136 -15.89 -7.81 15.00
CA PHE A 136 -15.19 -7.27 16.18
C PHE A 136 -15.97 -7.40 17.48
N GLY A 137 -17.28 -7.65 17.44
CA GLY A 137 -18.10 -7.76 18.64
C GLY A 137 -17.70 -8.94 19.53
N GLU A 138 -18.05 -8.85 20.80
CA GLU A 138 -17.82 -9.92 21.76
C GLU A 138 -18.82 -11.06 21.55
N LYS A 139 -18.33 -12.28 21.38
CA LYS A 139 -19.15 -13.51 21.36
C LYS A 139 -18.57 -14.47 22.38
N SER A 140 -19.41 -14.96 23.30
CA SER A 140 -19.01 -15.93 24.33
C SER A 140 -17.78 -15.49 25.16
N GLY A 141 -17.67 -14.19 25.48
CA GLY A 141 -16.56 -13.66 26.29
C GLY A 141 -15.28 -13.32 25.51
N VAL A 142 -15.29 -13.46 24.18
CA VAL A 142 -14.10 -13.27 23.32
C VAL A 142 -14.40 -12.26 22.20
N PHE A 143 -13.52 -11.28 22.05
CA PHE A 143 -13.58 -10.32 20.95
C PHE A 143 -13.11 -10.95 19.65
N GLY A 144 -13.76 -10.58 18.55
CA GLY A 144 -13.30 -10.99 17.22
C GLY A 144 -12.22 -10.05 16.67
N ALA A 145 -11.42 -10.56 15.74
CA ALA A 145 -10.43 -9.81 15.00
C ALA A 145 -10.36 -10.28 13.54
N ALA A 146 -9.87 -9.39 12.68
CA ALA A 146 -9.47 -9.71 11.31
C ALA A 146 -7.95 -9.58 11.20
N ALA A 147 -7.33 -10.41 10.38
CA ALA A 147 -5.88 -10.38 10.17
C ALA A 147 -5.54 -10.67 8.70
N PRO A 148 -4.48 -10.11 8.13
CA PRO A 148 -4.09 -10.45 6.76
C PRO A 148 -3.67 -11.92 6.63
N ASP A 149 -3.78 -12.49 5.43
CA ASP A 149 -3.36 -13.87 5.10
C ASP A 149 -1.95 -14.21 5.62
N LEU A 150 -1.03 -13.25 5.57
CA LEU A 150 0.34 -13.41 6.06
C LEU A 150 0.40 -13.89 7.52
N LEU A 151 -0.51 -13.43 8.39
CA LEU A 151 -0.53 -13.88 9.78
C LEU A 151 -1.04 -15.32 9.90
N PHE A 152 -2.07 -15.67 9.12
CA PHE A 152 -2.61 -17.03 9.08
C PHE A 152 -1.55 -18.03 8.62
N GLU A 153 -0.85 -17.73 7.52
CA GLU A 153 0.23 -18.58 7.00
C GLU A 153 1.39 -18.69 8.00
N ARG A 154 1.80 -17.56 8.59
CA ARG A 154 2.97 -17.50 9.47
C ARG A 154 2.78 -18.27 10.78
N LEU A 155 1.56 -18.29 11.31
CA LEU A 155 1.21 -19.01 12.55
C LEU A 155 0.47 -20.32 12.29
N ASN A 156 0.30 -20.70 11.02
CA ASN A 156 -0.49 -21.86 10.58
C ASN A 156 -1.90 -21.90 11.23
N LEU A 157 -2.59 -20.76 11.20
CA LEU A 157 -3.93 -20.55 11.75
C LEU A 157 -5.01 -20.76 10.70
N ALA A 158 -6.20 -21.11 11.16
CA ALA A 158 -7.44 -21.11 10.41
C ALA A 158 -8.43 -20.05 10.93
N ILE A 159 -9.44 -19.73 10.13
CA ILE A 159 -10.56 -18.89 10.58
C ILE A 159 -11.31 -19.61 11.71
N GLY A 160 -11.54 -18.91 12.81
CA GLY A 160 -12.11 -19.42 14.07
C GLY A 160 -11.05 -19.68 15.15
N ASP A 161 -9.76 -19.69 14.79
CA ASP A 161 -8.70 -19.90 15.77
C ASP A 161 -8.52 -18.68 16.66
N ARG A 162 -8.00 -18.95 17.86
CA ARG A 162 -7.77 -17.94 18.89
C ARG A 162 -6.29 -17.61 19.01
N LEU A 163 -6.06 -16.33 19.26
CA LEU A 163 -4.74 -15.76 19.40
C LEU A 163 -4.72 -14.87 20.64
N LYS A 164 -3.65 -15.00 21.43
CA LYS A 164 -3.38 -14.11 22.55
C LYS A 164 -2.60 -12.89 22.08
N LEU A 165 -3.09 -11.70 22.40
CA LEU A 165 -2.42 -10.43 22.19
C LEU A 165 -2.22 -9.74 23.53
N GLY A 166 -0.99 -9.76 24.04
CA GLY A 166 -0.73 -9.32 25.42
C GLY A 166 -1.43 -10.22 26.44
N SER A 167 -2.41 -9.68 27.17
CA SER A 167 -3.24 -10.42 28.13
C SER A 167 -4.63 -10.81 27.59
N ALA A 168 -5.05 -10.23 26.46
CA ALA A 168 -6.36 -10.47 25.87
C ALA A 168 -6.31 -11.62 24.84
N ILE A 169 -7.45 -12.29 24.67
CA ILE A 169 -7.63 -13.35 23.68
C ILE A 169 -8.60 -12.82 22.62
N PHE A 170 -8.25 -13.04 21.36
CA PHE A 170 -9.05 -12.67 20.20
C PHE A 170 -9.29 -13.89 19.32
N GLU A 171 -10.48 -13.98 18.74
CA GLU A 171 -10.83 -14.99 17.74
C GLU A 171 -10.65 -14.39 16.33
N LEU A 172 -9.87 -15.04 15.47
CA LEU A 172 -9.69 -14.60 14.09
C LEU A 172 -10.89 -15.03 13.25
N ARG A 173 -11.76 -14.09 12.91
CA ARG A 173 -13.04 -14.37 12.25
C ARG A 173 -13.03 -14.15 10.74
N ALA A 174 -12.05 -13.40 10.25
CA ALA A 174 -11.88 -13.16 8.83
C ALA A 174 -10.43 -12.80 8.49
N ARG A 175 -10.10 -12.93 7.21
CA ARG A 175 -8.88 -12.43 6.59
C ARG A 175 -9.10 -11.16 5.78
#